data_AF-A0A924WWG0-F1
#
_entry.id   AF-A0A924WWG0-F1
#
_cell.length_a   1.000
_cell.length_b   1.000
_cell.length_c   1.000
_cell.angle_alpha   90.00
_cell.angle_beta   90.00
_cell.angle_gamma   90.00
#
_symmetry.space_group_name_H-M   'P 1'
#
loop_
_entity.id
_entity.type
_entity.pdbx_description
1 polymer ?
#
loop_
_entity_poly.entity_id
_entity_poly.type
_entity_poly.pdbx_seq_one_letter_code
_entity_poly.pdbx_strand_id
1 'polypeptide(L)' 'RLERRKISRSAHMTPMEFSRSVGFLPGEWYSAIQRLTRVFYRVRYGGRELNQSQQARLMRVVDRIDTGLGPTQ' A
#
# COMPACT_ATOMS: atom_id res chain seq x y z
N ARG A 1 -5.57 -10.15 -3.80
CA ARG A 1 -5.53 -8.67 -3.95
C ARG A 1 -4.09 -8.30 -4.28
N LEU A 2 -3.81 -7.52 -5.33
CA LEU A 2 -2.48 -7.35 -6.00
C LEU A 2 -1.85 -8.64 -6.57
N GLU A 3 -1.85 -9.75 -5.83
CA GLU A 3 -1.40 -11.07 -6.29
C GLU A 3 -2.19 -11.58 -7.50
N ARG A 4 -3.48 -11.24 -7.57
CA ARG A 4 -4.34 -11.50 -8.75
C ARG A 4 -3.84 -10.81 -10.02
N ARG A 5 -2.97 -9.80 -9.88
CA ARG A 5 -2.33 -9.03 -10.97
C ARG A 5 -0.85 -9.40 -11.13
N LYS A 6 -0.41 -10.52 -10.54
CA LYS A 6 1.00 -10.92 -10.43
C LYS A 6 1.89 -9.91 -9.70
N ILE A 7 1.31 -8.89 -9.06
CA ILE A 7 2.02 -7.97 -8.18
C ILE A 7 2.03 -8.63 -6.80
N SER A 8 3.00 -9.53 -6.60
CA SER A 8 3.21 -10.18 -5.32
C SER A 8 4.50 -9.70 -4.69
N ARG A 9 4.48 -9.59 -3.36
CA ARG A 9 5.69 -9.36 -2.58
C ARG A 9 6.39 -10.70 -2.44
N SER A 10 7.62 -10.81 -2.94
CA SER A 10 8.47 -11.97 -2.65
C SER A 10 8.62 -12.15 -1.13
N ALA A 11 8.69 -13.39 -0.65
CA ALA A 11 8.72 -13.69 0.79
C ALA A 11 9.86 -12.96 1.54
N HIS A 12 10.97 -12.70 0.85
CA HIS A 12 12.14 -12.01 1.38
C HIS A 12 12.08 -10.49 1.24
N MET A 13 11.09 -9.96 0.52
CA MET A 13 11.01 -8.54 0.19
C MET A 13 10.35 -7.78 1.34
N THR A 14 11.02 -6.75 1.83
CA THR A 14 10.49 -5.84 2.84
C THR A 14 9.34 -5.00 2.27
N PRO A 15 8.45 -4.46 3.12
CA PRO A 15 7.41 -3.53 2.68
C PRO A 15 7.97 -2.29 1.95
N MET A 16 9.16 -1.81 2.34
CA MET A 16 9.84 -0.72 1.65
C MET A 16 10.28 -1.12 0.24
N GLU A 17 10.94 -2.26 0.08
CA GLU A 17 11.35 -2.75 -1.23
C GLU A 17 10.15 -2.99 -2.15
N PHE A 18 9.08 -3.59 -1.63
CA PHE A 18 7.83 -3.77 -2.37
C PHE A 18 7.23 -2.44 -2.83
N SER A 19 7.22 -1.42 -1.97
CA SER A 19 6.71 -0.09 -2.35
C SER A 19 7.52 0.56 -3.47
N ARG A 20 8.79 0.19 -3.63
CA ARG A 20 9.66 0.67 -4.71
C ARG A 20 9.45 -0.14 -5.99
N SER A 21 9.20 -1.44 -5.88
CA SER A 21 9.02 -2.32 -7.05
C SER A 21 7.76 -2.01 -7.85
N VAL A 22 6.76 -1.38 -7.24
CA VAL A 22 5.54 -0.90 -7.91
C VAL A 22 5.69 0.47 -8.58
N GLY A 23 6.92 0.93 -8.83
CA GLY A 23 7.22 2.21 -9.49
C GLY A 23 6.66 2.36 -10.90
N PHE A 24 6.28 1.26 -11.55
CA PHE A 24 5.63 1.25 -12.86
C PHE A 24 4.14 1.63 -12.82
N LEU A 25 3.52 1.70 -11.63
CA LEU A 25 2.13 2.12 -11.49
C LEU A 25 1.99 3.64 -11.74
N PRO A 26 0.80 4.10 -12.16
CA PRO A 26 0.51 5.53 -12.24
C PRO A 26 0.87 6.28 -10.95
N GLY A 27 1.36 7.52 -11.10
CA GLY A 27 1.97 8.29 -10.02
C GLY A 27 1.09 8.46 -8.78
N GLU A 28 -0.24 8.50 -8.94
CA GLU A 28 -1.18 8.53 -7.82
C GLU A 28 -1.11 7.25 -6.95
N TRP A 29 -1.03 6.08 -7.58
CA TRP A 29 -1.02 4.79 -6.92
C TRP A 29 0.34 4.49 -6.31
N TYR A 30 1.41 4.80 -7.04
CA TYR A 30 2.76 4.73 -6.50
C TYR A 30 2.91 5.58 -5.24
N SER A 31 2.46 6.84 -5.30
CA SER A 31 2.48 7.75 -4.15
C SER A 31 1.64 7.24 -2.98
N ALA A 32 0.47 6.66 -3.26
CA ALA A 32 -0.38 6.11 -2.23
C ALA A 32 0.27 4.91 -1.52
N ILE A 33 0.86 3.97 -2.27
CA ILE A 33 1.56 2.81 -1.71
C ILE A 33 2.80 3.26 -0.90
N GLN A 34 3.58 4.21 -1.38
CA GLN A 34 4.69 4.80 -0.64
C GLN A 34 4.24 5.39 0.71
N ARG A 35 3.11 6.11 0.74
CA ARG A 35 2.55 6.68 1.98
C ARG A 35 2.08 5.58 2.93
N LEU A 36 1.39 4.55 2.43
CA LEU A 36 0.95 3.41 3.23
C LEU A 36 2.13 2.69 3.88
N THR A 37 3.21 2.45 3.13
CA THR A 37 4.43 1.85 3.65
C THR A 37 5.04 2.68 4.78
N ARG A 38 5.10 4.01 4.65
CA ARG A 38 5.58 4.89 5.74
C ARG A 38 4.70 4.81 6.99
N VAL A 39 3.37 4.76 6.82
CA VAL A 39 2.44 4.57 7.94
C VAL A 39 2.70 3.23 8.62
N PHE A 40 2.87 2.16 7.86
CA PHE A 40 3.21 0.83 8.40
C PHE A 40 4.48 0.88 9.26
N TYR A 41 5.57 1.47 8.78
CA TYR A 41 6.81 1.56 9.56
C TYR A 41 6.62 2.42 10.83
N ARG A 42 5.86 3.51 10.75
CA ARG A 42 5.58 4.38 11.89
C ARG A 42 4.76 3.69 12.97
N VAL A 43 3.79 2.86 12.58
CA VAL A 43 2.98 2.06 13.52
C VAL A 43 3.82 0.94 14.11
N ARG A 44 4.49 0.15 13.26
CA ARG A 44 5.18 -1.06 13.68
C ARG A 44 6.45 -0.80 14.51
N TYR A 45 7.21 0.24 14.19
CA TYR A 45 8.50 0.52 14.84
C TYR A 45 8.52 1.84 15.61
N GLY A 46 7.58 2.74 15.35
CA GLY A 46 7.52 4.06 15.99
C GLY A 46 6.57 4.15 17.18
N GLY A 47 5.95 3.04 17.61
CA GLY A 47 5.04 3.00 18.76
C GLY A 47 3.78 3.86 18.61
N ARG A 48 3.42 4.26 17.39
CA ARG A 48 2.20 5.04 17.14
C ARG A 48 1.02 4.14 16.87
N GLU A 49 -0.06 4.33 17.61
CA GLU A 49 -1.34 3.73 17.29
C GLU A 49 -2.14 4.62 16.34
N LEU A 50 -2.93 3.98 15.47
CA LEU A 50 -3.89 4.68 14.63
C LEU A 50 -5.20 4.80 15.39
N ASN A 51 -5.72 6.01 15.53
CA ASN A 51 -7.07 6.20 16.04
C ASN A 51 -8.13 5.74 15.02
N GLN A 52 -9.39 5.63 15.44
CA GLN A 52 -10.47 5.11 14.60
C GLN A 52 -10.65 5.90 13.28
N SER A 53 -10.52 7.23 13.32
CA SER A 53 -10.66 8.06 12.12
C SER A 53 -9.50 7.87 11.14
N GLN A 54 -8.28 7.69 11.65
CA GLN A 54 -7.10 7.36 10.86
C GLN A 54 -7.21 5.96 10.23
N GLN A 55 -7.72 4.97 10.97
CA GLN A 55 -7.99 3.64 10.45
C GLN A 55 -9.05 3.68 9.34
N ALA A 56 -10.17 4.37 9.55
CA ALA A 56 -11.22 4.51 8.54
C ALA A 56 -10.68 5.20 7.28
N ARG A 57 -9.85 6.23 7.42
CA ARG A 57 -9.19 6.89 6.29
C ARG A 57 -8.23 5.95 5.56
N LEU A 58 -7.47 5.15 6.29
CA LEU A 58 -6.54 4.16 5.73
C LEU A 58 -7.29 3.13 4.90
N MET A 59 -8.38 2.59 5.43
CA MET A 59 -9.24 1.62 4.74
C MET A 59 -9.79 2.19 3.42
N ARG A 60 -10.29 3.43 3.43
CA ARG A 60 -10.75 4.08 2.19
C ARG A 60 -9.65 4.22 1.13
N VAL A 61 -8.42 4.51 1.55
CA VAL A 61 -7.28 4.59 0.61
C VAL A 61 -6.97 3.21 0.02
N VAL A 62 -6.99 2.15 0.85
CA VAL A 62 -6.80 0.78 0.39
C VAL A 62 -7.90 0.38 -0.60
N ASP A 63 -9.17 0.66 -0.29
CA ASP A 63 -10.30 0.36 -1.18
C ASP A 63 -10.23 1.14 -2.50
N ARG A 64 -9.78 2.40 -2.45
CA ARG A 64 -9.58 3.22 -3.65
C ARG A 64 -8.46 2.64 -4.52
N ILE A 65 -7.35 2.18 -3.93
CA ILE A 65 -6.29 1.50 -4.68
C ILE A 65 -6.82 0.19 -5.29
N ASP A 66 -7.60 -0.59 -4.54
CA ASP A 66 -8.15 -1.87 -5.02
C ASP A 66 -9.08 -1.66 -6.24
N THR A 67 -9.99 -0.67 -6.12
CA THR A 67 -10.96 -0.31 -7.16
C THR A 67 -10.29 0.37 -8.36
N GLY A 68 -9.46 1.39 -8.08
CA GLY A 68 -8.85 2.22 -9.10
C GLY A 68 -7.78 1.52 -9.92
N LEU A 69 -7.21 0.43 -9.40
CA LEU A 69 -6.35 -0.41 -10.21
C LEU A 69 -7.14 -1.21 -11.27
N GLY A 70 -8.47 -1.46 -11.15
CA GLY A 70 -9.39 -2.07 -12.16
C GLY A 70 -8.98 -3.43 -12.78
N PRO A 71 -9.85 -4.34 -13.26
CA PRO A 71 -9.37 -5.53 -13.96
C PRO A 71 -8.52 -5.13 -15.17
N THR A 72 -7.31 -5.65 -15.29
CA THR A 72 -6.52 -5.51 -16.51
C THR A 72 -7.28 -6.24 -17.61
N GLN A 73 -7.70 -5.52 -18.66
CA GLN A 73 -8.06 -6.16 -19.92
C GLN A 73 -6.82 -6.80 -20.55
#